data_AF-W9XF23-F1
#
_entry.id   AF-W9XF23-F1
#
_cell.length_a   1.000
_cell.length_b   1.000
_cell.length_c   1.000
_cell.angle_alpha   90.00
_cell.angle_beta   90.00
_cell.angle_gamma   90.00
#
_symmetry.space_group_name_H-M   'P 1'
#
loop_
_entity.id
_entity.type
_entity.pdbx_description
1 polymer ?
#
loop_
_entity_poly.entity_id
_entity_poly.type
_entity_poly.pdbx_seq_one_letter_code
_entity_poly.pdbx_strand_id
1 'polypeptide(L)'
;MANFPFASYASYVEELAKLQPEFRWLSCFFSHPGGHPAETQVFIFDSAGSRLDKRELQYKLKSDIAVALSDRPDQVTTRVVIVRYTQTWSIDRNVVEALGEHFDLEPIFFWQVFDHYYAKNDRLRPPNMMDRHQTGTLWTFPLPSEQKSLEACFVDASLNAAFVACHTQGDQISAPRNTVIIFLRDPMLCQSAVNREGCPSPSQLVHALGTSKTAEFTQKTLGTRYLAQLERLPPETISSANRNPVEFTYPYLHLLAVEVFYRIQHQSFVLEAEYYEGASAKAQTRVLEESWAIFHDIRLYMRNTRSTMTRFLDSKSPSADALLQDYKYLVGQLDLVQSDLKSYVERHLNTLTLEDSQQSFEQATAVNRLTVLAFTFVPLSFIATVFGIIGTGTTKLWIFAVAALICEITVLTILVCALRWKDGSKAWLMETRGGPGLFRCFLSLAKVSLKEAFVLLAFAAVNKPEHTRFFCQAVNRDLLGEWKERDENDYPNPPPRSELSLPPDLPHRHMWEKRAQKMNSLMLNSNERKEDGIGTYTSPYRTTDREPQHLGPRATLEELCQKDGFSSTAGGGRVP
;
A
#
# COMPACT_ATOMS: atom_id res chain seq x y z
N MET A 1 21.06 -9.11 -46.06
CA MET A 1 20.49 -9.64 -44.80
C MET A 1 21.29 -10.88 -44.43
N ALA A 2 21.48 -11.14 -43.14
CA ALA A 2 21.95 -12.45 -42.70
C ALA A 2 20.88 -13.51 -42.99
N ASN A 3 21.26 -14.79 -43.10
CA ASN A 3 20.29 -15.87 -43.23
C ASN A 3 19.64 -16.13 -41.87
N PHE A 4 18.56 -15.41 -41.55
CA PHE A 4 17.73 -15.70 -40.39
C PHE A 4 17.23 -17.16 -40.50
N PRO A 5 17.47 -18.02 -39.48
CA PRO A 5 17.34 -19.48 -39.66
C PRO A 5 15.88 -19.99 -39.64
N PHE A 6 14.91 -19.11 -39.40
CA PHE A 6 13.47 -19.42 -39.37
C PHE A 6 12.73 -18.71 -40.52
N ALA A 7 11.57 -19.23 -40.93
CA ALA A 7 10.80 -18.65 -42.03
C ALA A 7 10.25 -17.24 -41.75
N SER A 8 10.06 -16.89 -40.48
CA SER A 8 9.78 -15.54 -40.01
C SER A 8 10.13 -15.41 -38.53
N TYR A 9 10.18 -14.18 -38.02
CA TYR A 9 10.37 -13.95 -36.59
C TYR A 9 9.22 -14.56 -35.74
N ALA A 10 7.98 -14.57 -36.24
CA ALA A 10 6.88 -15.23 -35.55
C ALA A 10 7.06 -16.75 -35.45
N SER A 11 7.61 -17.41 -36.48
CA SER A 11 7.87 -18.86 -36.42
C SER A 11 9.04 -19.23 -35.49
N TYR A 12 10.05 -18.35 -35.36
CA TYR A 12 11.05 -18.47 -34.30
C TYR A 12 10.40 -18.48 -32.90
N VAL A 13 9.53 -17.51 -32.63
CA VAL A 13 8.81 -17.41 -31.34
C VAL A 13 7.86 -18.60 -31.13
N GLU A 14 7.26 -19.14 -32.19
CA GLU A 14 6.43 -20.35 -32.09
C GLU A 14 7.25 -21.59 -31.69
N GLU A 15 8.39 -21.85 -32.34
CA GLU A 15 9.28 -22.95 -31.94
C GLU A 15 9.83 -22.75 -30.52
N LEU A 16 10.20 -21.52 -30.15
CA LEU A 16 10.66 -21.21 -28.81
C LEU A 16 9.56 -21.47 -27.75
N ALA A 17 8.30 -21.12 -28.04
CA ALA A 17 7.16 -21.36 -27.16
C ALA A 17 6.79 -22.84 -26.97
N LYS A 18 7.28 -23.74 -27.84
CA LYS A 18 7.18 -25.21 -27.67
C LYS A 18 8.21 -25.71 -26.65
N LEU A 19 9.39 -25.10 -26.62
CA LEU A 19 10.51 -25.44 -25.71
C LEU A 19 10.39 -24.76 -24.33
N GLN A 20 9.95 -23.49 -24.31
CA GLN A 20 9.93 -22.59 -23.17
C GLN A 20 8.53 -21.97 -23.01
N PRO A 21 7.68 -22.50 -22.09
CA PRO A 21 6.28 -22.10 -21.94
C PRO A 21 6.03 -20.61 -21.69
N GLU A 22 7.01 -19.89 -21.14
CA GLU A 22 6.99 -18.44 -20.93
C GLU A 22 6.77 -17.63 -22.22
N PHE A 23 7.26 -18.13 -23.36
CA PHE A 23 7.07 -17.50 -24.68
C PHE A 23 5.70 -17.77 -25.32
N ARG A 24 4.86 -18.63 -24.74
CA ARG A 24 3.49 -18.87 -25.24
C ARG A 24 2.66 -17.59 -25.31
N TRP A 25 2.87 -16.66 -24.38
CA TRP A 25 2.21 -15.35 -24.45
C TRP A 25 2.59 -14.59 -25.73
N LEU A 26 3.88 -14.58 -26.08
CA LEU A 26 4.40 -13.87 -27.26
C LEU A 26 4.03 -14.60 -28.57
N SER A 27 4.02 -15.93 -28.57
CA SER A 27 3.49 -16.73 -29.68
C SER A 27 2.00 -16.42 -29.92
N CYS A 28 1.16 -16.45 -28.88
CA CYS A 28 -0.24 -16.03 -28.99
C CYS A 28 -0.42 -14.55 -29.39
N PHE A 29 0.52 -13.68 -29.02
CA PHE A 29 0.57 -12.30 -29.52
C PHE A 29 0.78 -12.27 -31.03
N PHE A 30 1.73 -13.03 -31.59
CA PHE A 30 1.95 -13.10 -33.05
C PHE A 30 0.82 -13.82 -33.80
N SER A 31 0.17 -14.84 -33.21
CA SER A 31 -0.99 -15.51 -33.82
C SER A 31 -2.26 -14.65 -33.87
N HIS A 32 -2.29 -13.52 -33.16
CA HIS A 32 -3.40 -12.56 -33.21
C HIS A 32 -3.29 -11.69 -34.47
N PRO A 33 -4.41 -11.28 -35.11
CA PRO A 33 -4.42 -10.44 -36.32
C PRO A 33 -3.87 -9.00 -36.16
N GLY A 34 -3.06 -8.71 -35.13
CA GLY A 34 -2.45 -7.41 -34.89
C GLY A 34 -3.39 -6.35 -34.33
N GLY A 35 -2.85 -5.13 -34.19
CA GLY A 35 -3.63 -3.90 -34.33
C GLY A 35 -3.54 -3.37 -35.76
N HIS A 36 -4.30 -2.33 -36.07
CA HIS A 36 -4.27 -1.71 -37.40
C HIS A 36 -2.97 -0.87 -37.57
N PRO A 37 -2.35 -0.77 -38.76
CA PRO A 37 -1.13 0.04 -38.96
C PRO A 37 -1.27 1.50 -38.46
N ALA A 38 -2.48 2.07 -38.53
CA ALA A 38 -2.77 3.41 -38.01
C ALA A 38 -2.62 3.57 -36.48
N GLU A 39 -2.63 2.45 -35.73
CA GLU A 39 -2.43 2.42 -34.27
C GLU A 39 -0.95 2.28 -33.88
N THR A 40 -0.05 2.05 -34.84
CA THR A 40 1.40 1.83 -34.63
C THR A 40 2.21 2.75 -35.54
N GLN A 41 2.64 3.89 -35.01
CA GLN A 41 3.42 4.89 -35.75
C GLN A 41 4.92 4.64 -35.55
N VAL A 42 5.67 4.50 -36.65
CA VAL A 42 7.13 4.30 -36.61
C VAL A 42 7.83 5.57 -37.07
N PHE A 43 8.64 6.15 -36.20
CA PHE A 43 9.50 7.30 -36.52
C PHE A 43 10.95 6.85 -36.57
N ILE A 44 11.73 7.38 -37.50
CA ILE A 44 13.18 7.21 -37.57
C ILE A 44 13.80 8.59 -37.46
N PHE A 45 14.73 8.76 -36.52
CA PHE A 45 15.56 9.94 -36.38
C PHE A 45 16.99 9.56 -36.74
N ASP A 46 17.50 10.09 -37.84
CA ASP A 46 18.85 9.84 -38.32
C ASP A 46 19.77 11.00 -37.92
N SER A 47 20.81 10.70 -37.15
CA SER A 47 21.77 11.72 -36.72
C SER A 47 23.03 11.73 -37.59
N ALA A 48 23.25 12.86 -38.25
CA ALA A 48 24.42 13.15 -39.06
C ALA A 48 25.20 14.31 -38.43
N GLY A 49 26.27 14.00 -37.70
CA GLY A 49 27.10 14.98 -36.99
C GLY A 49 26.34 15.65 -35.85
N SER A 50 25.93 16.90 -36.05
CA SER A 50 25.21 17.73 -35.07
C SER A 50 23.75 18.00 -35.43
N ARG A 51 23.23 17.33 -36.47
CA ARG A 51 21.84 17.40 -36.92
C ARG A 51 21.11 16.08 -36.64
N LEU A 52 19.80 16.15 -36.44
CA LEU A 52 18.91 15.01 -36.25
C LEU A 52 17.72 15.14 -37.21
N ASP A 53 17.66 14.28 -38.22
CA ASP A 53 16.62 14.31 -39.26
C ASP A 53 15.51 13.29 -38.97
N LYS A 54 14.31 13.80 -38.68
CA LYS A 54 13.11 13.00 -38.43
C LYS A 54 12.41 12.61 -39.74
N ARG A 55 12.08 11.33 -39.89
CA ARG A 55 11.13 10.81 -40.87
C ARG A 55 10.08 9.92 -40.21
N GLU A 56 8.81 10.11 -40.55
CA GLU A 56 7.72 9.21 -40.17
C GLU A 56 7.55 8.16 -41.27
N LEU A 57 7.64 6.88 -40.90
CA LEU A 57 7.56 5.78 -41.84
C LEU A 57 6.10 5.47 -42.19
N GLN A 58 5.75 5.67 -43.46
CA GLN A 58 4.51 5.17 -44.04
C GLN A 58 4.77 3.77 -44.60
N TYR A 59 4.08 2.76 -44.05
CA TYR A 59 4.23 1.35 -44.42
C TYR A 59 2.87 0.67 -44.59
N LYS A 60 2.84 -0.42 -45.35
CA LYS A 60 1.68 -1.32 -45.52
C LYS A 60 2.05 -2.79 -45.31
N LEU A 61 3.31 -3.15 -45.56
CA LEU A 61 3.85 -4.49 -45.48
C LEU A 61 5.17 -4.49 -44.68
N LYS A 62 5.50 -5.64 -44.06
CA LYS A 62 6.80 -5.90 -43.41
C LYS A 62 8.01 -5.52 -44.29
N SER A 63 7.91 -5.72 -45.61
CA SER A 63 8.92 -5.34 -46.60
C SER A 63 9.28 -3.85 -46.58
N ASP A 64 8.29 -2.99 -46.41
CA ASP A 64 8.47 -1.53 -46.51
C ASP A 64 9.29 -1.03 -45.31
N ILE A 65 9.05 -1.66 -44.15
CA ILE A 65 9.79 -1.43 -42.91
C ILE A 65 11.23 -1.95 -43.05
N ALA A 66 11.42 -3.18 -43.54
CA ALA A 66 12.75 -3.75 -43.76
C ALA A 66 13.59 -2.93 -44.75
N VAL A 67 12.96 -2.38 -45.81
CA VAL A 67 13.58 -1.46 -46.76
C VAL A 67 13.96 -0.15 -46.06
N ALA A 68 13.06 0.49 -45.32
CA ALA A 68 13.34 1.74 -44.61
C ALA A 68 14.42 1.60 -43.52
N LEU A 69 14.48 0.46 -42.82
CA LEU A 69 15.53 0.16 -41.85
C LEU A 69 16.90 -0.04 -42.53
N SER A 70 16.91 -0.70 -43.71
CA SER A 70 18.12 -0.92 -44.52
C SER A 70 18.61 0.36 -45.21
N ASP A 71 17.69 1.24 -45.61
CA ASP A 71 17.97 2.57 -46.15
C ASP A 71 18.55 3.48 -45.04
N ARG A 72 19.86 3.42 -44.88
CA ARG A 72 20.65 4.25 -43.94
C ARG A 72 21.77 4.97 -44.70
N PRO A 73 21.62 6.29 -44.94
CA PRO A 73 22.67 7.10 -45.57
C PRO A 73 23.99 7.02 -44.80
N ASP A 74 25.12 7.04 -45.50
CA ASP A 74 26.43 6.74 -44.92
C ASP A 74 26.91 7.78 -43.88
N GLN A 75 26.39 9.01 -43.94
CA GLN A 75 26.64 10.06 -42.95
C GLN A 75 25.92 9.85 -41.60
N VAL A 76 25.05 8.83 -41.48
CA VAL A 76 24.24 8.60 -40.26
C VAL A 76 25.03 7.85 -39.20
N THR A 77 25.58 8.60 -38.26
CA THR A 77 26.33 8.11 -37.09
C THR A 77 25.46 7.30 -36.11
N THR A 78 24.30 7.82 -35.72
CA THR A 78 23.32 7.09 -34.90
C THR A 78 21.94 7.15 -35.55
N ARG A 79 21.23 6.02 -35.56
CA ARG A 79 19.81 5.94 -35.93
C ARG A 79 18.98 5.70 -34.67
N VAL A 80 17.90 6.42 -34.48
CA VAL A 80 16.92 6.16 -33.40
C VAL A 80 15.59 5.76 -34.04
N VAL A 81 15.15 4.53 -33.82
CA VAL A 81 13.89 3.98 -34.32
C VAL A 81 12.88 3.97 -33.19
N ILE A 82 11.74 4.64 -33.37
CA ILE A 82 10.74 4.87 -32.32
C ILE A 82 9.40 4.30 -32.76
N VAL A 83 8.91 3.29 -32.06
CA VAL A 83 7.61 2.64 -32.30
C VAL A 83 6.60 3.15 -31.28
N ARG A 84 5.69 4.04 -31.68
CA ARG A 84 4.64 4.59 -30.81
C ARG A 84 3.31 3.87 -31.03
N TYR A 85 2.70 3.39 -29.95
CA TYR A 85 1.47 2.58 -29.98
C TYR A 85 0.61 2.80 -28.74
N THR A 86 -0.67 2.40 -28.76
CA THR A 86 -1.61 2.67 -27.64
C THR A 86 -1.74 1.49 -26.67
N GLN A 87 -2.07 0.30 -27.16
CA GLN A 87 -2.22 -0.91 -26.35
C GLN A 87 -1.21 -1.97 -26.78
N THR A 88 -0.81 -2.87 -25.88
CA THR A 88 0.12 -3.96 -26.25
C THR A 88 -0.46 -4.77 -27.40
N TRP A 89 -1.76 -5.04 -27.38
CA TRP A 89 -2.42 -5.77 -28.48
C TRP A 89 -2.55 -4.96 -29.77
N SER A 90 -2.50 -3.62 -29.74
CA SER A 90 -2.65 -2.76 -30.92
C SER A 90 -1.35 -2.55 -31.73
N ILE A 91 -0.25 -3.21 -31.35
CA ILE A 91 1.02 -3.13 -32.09
C ILE A 91 0.87 -3.89 -33.42
N ASP A 92 1.25 -3.28 -34.55
CA ASP A 92 1.31 -4.00 -35.83
C ASP A 92 2.41 -5.08 -35.78
N ARG A 93 2.05 -6.34 -36.05
CA ARG A 93 2.97 -7.47 -36.01
C ARG A 93 4.06 -7.39 -37.07
N ASN A 94 3.79 -6.75 -38.21
CA ASN A 94 4.79 -6.47 -39.25
C ASN A 94 5.95 -5.63 -38.69
N VAL A 95 5.67 -4.67 -37.80
CA VAL A 95 6.68 -3.83 -37.15
C VAL A 95 7.54 -4.65 -36.19
N VAL A 96 6.91 -5.49 -35.36
CA VAL A 96 7.64 -6.34 -34.41
C VAL A 96 8.49 -7.38 -35.14
N GLU A 97 7.95 -8.05 -36.15
CA GLU A 97 8.71 -8.99 -36.97
C GLU A 97 9.87 -8.31 -37.71
N ALA A 98 9.62 -7.16 -38.36
CA ALA A 98 10.67 -6.46 -39.11
C ALA A 98 11.81 -6.00 -38.20
N LEU A 99 11.51 -5.54 -36.98
CA LEU A 99 12.54 -5.14 -36.02
C LEU A 99 13.28 -6.34 -35.42
N GLY A 100 12.56 -7.42 -35.08
CA GLY A 100 13.15 -8.64 -34.57
C GLY A 100 14.12 -9.30 -35.56
N GLU A 101 13.71 -9.37 -36.83
CA GLU A 101 14.50 -9.98 -37.92
C GLU A 101 15.64 -9.07 -38.42
N HIS A 102 15.46 -7.75 -38.46
CA HIS A 102 16.49 -6.82 -38.96
C HIS A 102 17.60 -6.54 -37.92
N PHE A 103 17.28 -6.61 -36.63
CA PHE A 103 18.23 -6.30 -35.55
C PHE A 103 18.60 -7.51 -34.66
N ASP A 104 18.15 -8.71 -35.02
CA ASP A 104 18.35 -9.98 -34.29
C ASP A 104 18.02 -9.88 -32.79
N LEU A 105 16.85 -9.31 -32.50
CA LEU A 105 16.38 -9.08 -31.13
C LEU A 105 15.88 -10.39 -30.54
N GLU A 106 16.25 -10.71 -29.30
CA GLU A 106 15.76 -11.94 -28.67
C GLU A 106 14.26 -11.82 -28.31
N PRO A 107 13.47 -12.91 -28.38
CA PRO A 107 12.06 -12.89 -27.99
C PRO A 107 11.82 -12.42 -26.54
N ILE A 108 12.81 -12.59 -25.65
CA ILE A 108 12.74 -12.11 -24.27
C ILE A 108 12.69 -10.58 -24.17
N PHE A 109 13.34 -9.87 -25.09
CA PHE A 109 13.25 -8.41 -25.17
C PHE A 109 11.79 -7.98 -25.42
N PHE A 110 11.13 -8.51 -26.45
CA PHE A 110 9.73 -8.18 -26.73
C PHE A 110 8.78 -8.60 -25.60
N TRP A 111 9.04 -9.74 -24.95
CA TRP A 111 8.29 -10.19 -23.78
C TRP A 111 8.39 -9.21 -22.60
N GLN A 112 9.58 -8.61 -22.38
CA GLN A 112 9.79 -7.52 -21.41
C GLN A 112 9.08 -6.23 -21.85
N VAL A 113 9.34 -5.75 -23.07
CA VAL A 113 8.80 -4.49 -23.60
C VAL A 113 7.27 -4.43 -23.48
N PHE A 114 6.60 -5.52 -23.83
CA PHE A 114 5.15 -5.56 -23.98
C PHE A 114 4.39 -5.84 -22.68
N ASP A 115 5.11 -6.03 -21.57
CA ASP A 115 4.67 -6.43 -20.22
C ASP A 115 3.23 -6.95 -20.10
N HIS A 116 3.15 -8.28 -20.09
CA HIS A 116 1.95 -9.07 -19.84
C HIS A 116 1.17 -8.69 -18.56
N TYR A 117 1.80 -8.01 -17.58
CA TYR A 117 1.14 -7.55 -16.36
C TYR A 117 -0.03 -6.61 -16.65
N TYR A 118 0.17 -5.61 -17.52
CA TYR A 118 -0.86 -4.63 -17.92
C TYR A 118 -1.79 -5.13 -19.01
N ALA A 119 -1.37 -6.12 -19.80
CA ALA A 119 -2.20 -6.75 -20.83
C ALA A 119 -3.50 -7.37 -20.26
N LYS A 120 -3.61 -7.57 -18.93
CA LYS A 120 -4.88 -7.93 -18.26
C LYS A 120 -6.01 -6.93 -18.50
N ASN A 121 -5.70 -5.64 -18.66
CA ASN A 121 -6.68 -4.55 -18.80
C ASN A 121 -6.84 -4.06 -20.26
N ASP A 122 -6.06 -4.60 -21.21
CA ASP A 122 -6.17 -4.26 -22.62
C ASP A 122 -7.50 -4.79 -23.19
N ARG A 123 -8.34 -3.89 -23.73
CA ARG A 123 -9.69 -4.23 -24.23
C ARG A 123 -9.68 -5.18 -25.43
N LEU A 124 -8.52 -5.32 -26.08
CA LEU A 124 -8.29 -6.18 -27.24
C LEU A 124 -7.69 -7.56 -26.86
N ARG A 125 -7.51 -7.88 -25.56
CA ARG A 125 -7.00 -9.18 -25.12
C ARG A 125 -8.00 -10.30 -25.47
N PRO A 126 -7.55 -11.42 -26.08
CA PRO A 126 -8.41 -12.58 -26.33
C PRO A 126 -8.99 -13.18 -25.03
N PRO A 127 -10.30 -13.48 -24.96
CA PRO A 127 -10.95 -13.95 -23.73
C PRO A 127 -10.46 -15.33 -23.27
N ASN A 128 -9.94 -16.16 -24.19
CA ASN A 128 -9.47 -17.52 -23.91
C ASN A 128 -7.99 -17.56 -23.47
N MET A 129 -7.31 -16.42 -23.34
CA MET A 129 -5.89 -16.40 -22.97
C MET A 129 -5.74 -16.69 -21.47
N MET A 130 -5.04 -17.77 -21.12
CA MET A 130 -4.95 -18.35 -19.76
C MET A 130 -4.85 -17.32 -18.62
N ASP A 131 -5.55 -17.58 -17.52
CA ASP A 131 -5.52 -16.72 -16.34
C ASP A 131 -4.31 -16.99 -15.43
N ARG A 132 -3.96 -15.99 -14.61
CA ARG A 132 -2.64 -15.76 -13.99
C ARG A 132 -2.13 -16.86 -13.05
N HIS A 133 -2.98 -17.82 -12.66
CA HIS A 133 -2.70 -18.76 -11.58
C HIS A 133 -1.57 -19.78 -11.87
N GLN A 134 -1.10 -19.90 -13.12
CA GLN A 134 0.01 -20.80 -13.47
C GLN A 134 1.38 -20.11 -13.63
N THR A 135 1.44 -18.77 -13.66
CA THR A 135 2.69 -18.00 -13.87
C THR A 135 3.02 -17.10 -12.67
N GLY A 136 2.79 -17.60 -11.45
CA GLY A 136 2.74 -16.81 -10.21
C GLY A 136 4.08 -16.32 -9.65
N THR A 137 5.10 -16.09 -10.48
CA THR A 137 6.44 -15.65 -10.05
C THR A 137 7.00 -14.61 -11.01
N LEU A 138 7.47 -13.48 -10.45
CA LEU A 138 8.04 -12.35 -11.19
C LEU A 138 9.50 -12.67 -11.59
N TRP A 139 9.69 -13.59 -12.54
CA TRP A 139 11.01 -14.01 -12.99
C TRP A 139 11.72 -12.86 -13.71
N THR A 140 12.65 -12.19 -13.02
CA THR A 140 13.64 -11.31 -13.65
C THR A 140 14.65 -12.17 -14.39
N PHE A 141 14.31 -12.60 -15.60
CA PHE A 141 15.27 -13.25 -16.50
C PHE A 141 16.45 -12.30 -16.74
N PRO A 142 17.69 -12.68 -16.41
CA PRO A 142 18.84 -11.90 -16.80
C PRO A 142 18.99 -12.02 -18.32
N LEU A 143 18.93 -10.88 -19.02
CA LEU A 143 19.31 -10.82 -20.43
C LEU A 143 20.75 -11.30 -20.62
N PRO A 144 21.11 -11.83 -21.80
CA PRO A 144 22.50 -12.07 -22.15
C PRO A 144 23.32 -10.79 -21.93
N SER A 145 24.57 -10.92 -21.46
CA SER A 145 25.42 -9.77 -21.09
C SER A 145 25.70 -8.77 -22.22
N GLU A 146 25.36 -9.15 -23.46
CA GLU A 146 25.52 -8.35 -24.68
C GLU A 146 24.25 -7.55 -25.02
N GLN A 147 23.04 -8.09 -24.80
CA GLN A 147 21.79 -7.35 -25.03
C GLN A 147 21.47 -6.45 -23.84
N LYS A 148 21.87 -5.19 -23.97
CA LYS A 148 21.58 -4.12 -23.04
C LYS A 148 20.22 -3.47 -23.34
N SER A 149 19.16 -3.88 -22.65
CA SER A 149 17.90 -3.13 -22.54
C SER A 149 17.90 -2.15 -21.35
N LEU A 150 17.68 -0.86 -21.62
CA LEU A 150 17.25 0.07 -20.57
C LEU A 150 15.73 0.01 -20.51
N GLU A 151 15.17 -0.20 -19.33
CA GLU A 151 13.72 -0.24 -19.09
C GLU A 151 13.31 0.94 -18.22
N ALA A 152 12.31 1.69 -18.69
CA ALA A 152 11.64 2.76 -17.96
C ALA A 152 10.13 2.57 -18.09
N CYS A 153 9.47 2.31 -16.96
CA CYS A 153 8.05 1.93 -16.89
C CYS A 153 7.30 2.80 -15.88
N PHE A 154 5.97 2.89 -16.01
CA PHE A 154 5.12 3.65 -15.08
C PHE A 154 3.72 3.02 -14.93
N VAL A 155 3.05 3.41 -13.83
CA VAL A 155 1.82 2.82 -13.29
C VAL A 155 0.56 3.39 -13.95
N ASP A 156 -0.56 2.72 -13.69
CA ASP A 156 -1.89 3.04 -14.21
C ASP A 156 -1.97 2.83 -15.73
N ALA A 157 -1.36 1.70 -16.11
CA ALA A 157 -1.08 1.21 -17.43
C ALA A 157 -0.04 2.00 -18.24
N SER A 158 0.64 1.23 -19.10
CA SER A 158 0.83 1.60 -20.50
C SER A 158 1.89 2.64 -20.87
N LEU A 159 2.96 2.76 -20.11
CA LEU A 159 4.09 3.59 -20.51
C LEU A 159 5.43 2.88 -20.30
N ASN A 160 5.67 1.86 -21.12
CA ASN A 160 6.95 1.16 -21.20
C ASN A 160 7.80 1.79 -22.30
N ALA A 161 8.97 2.30 -21.95
CA ALA A 161 10.08 2.46 -22.87
C ALA A 161 11.17 1.45 -22.57
N ALA A 162 11.40 0.58 -23.55
CA ALA A 162 12.55 -0.29 -23.61
C ALA A 162 13.49 0.24 -24.69
N PHE A 163 14.76 0.45 -24.35
CA PHE A 163 15.78 1.00 -25.23
C PHE A 163 16.88 -0.03 -25.47
N VAL A 164 17.07 -0.49 -26.72
CA VAL A 164 18.20 -1.37 -27.10
C VAL A 164 19.20 -0.58 -27.91
N ALA A 165 20.46 -0.59 -27.50
CA ALA A 165 21.59 -0.07 -28.27
C ALA A 165 22.19 -1.19 -29.14
N CYS A 166 21.62 -1.41 -30.32
CA CYS A 166 22.14 -2.38 -31.28
C CYS A 166 23.42 -1.84 -31.94
N HIS A 167 24.51 -2.59 -31.80
CA HIS A 167 25.79 -2.31 -32.44
C HIS A 167 25.97 -3.29 -33.61
N THR A 168 25.59 -2.87 -34.83
CA THR A 168 25.80 -3.71 -36.00
C THR A 168 27.29 -3.78 -36.34
N GLN A 169 27.87 -4.98 -36.21
CA GLN A 169 29.13 -5.29 -36.89
C GLN A 169 28.85 -5.31 -38.39
N GLY A 170 29.12 -4.18 -39.06
CA GLY A 170 29.33 -4.18 -40.50
C GLY A 170 30.64 -4.89 -40.85
N ASP A 171 30.84 -5.19 -42.13
CA ASP A 171 32.12 -5.67 -42.63
C ASP A 171 33.26 -4.74 -42.18
N GLN A 172 34.42 -5.33 -41.87
CA GLN A 172 35.52 -4.79 -41.04
C GLN A 172 36.13 -3.42 -41.43
N ILE A 173 35.66 -2.84 -42.53
CA ILE A 173 36.09 -1.56 -43.10
C ILE A 173 35.13 -0.42 -42.69
N SER A 174 33.89 -0.73 -42.30
CA SER A 174 32.85 0.25 -41.97
C SER A 174 32.86 0.66 -40.50
N ALA A 175 32.77 1.97 -40.23
CA ALA A 175 32.69 2.50 -38.87
C ALA A 175 31.39 2.05 -38.18
N PRO A 176 31.41 1.78 -36.86
CA PRO A 176 30.28 1.18 -36.14
C PRO A 176 29.01 2.03 -36.21
N ARG A 177 27.91 1.43 -36.68
CA ARG A 177 26.62 2.10 -36.92
C ARG A 177 25.66 1.88 -35.77
N ASN A 178 25.79 2.70 -34.73
CA ASN A 178 24.90 2.68 -33.57
C ASN A 178 23.43 2.80 -33.99
N THR A 179 22.56 1.97 -33.42
CA THR A 179 21.11 2.07 -33.55
C THR A 179 20.43 1.94 -32.19
N VAL A 180 19.53 2.86 -31.86
CA VAL A 180 18.70 2.83 -30.65
C VAL A 180 17.28 2.50 -31.06
N ILE A 181 16.72 1.42 -30.53
CA ILE A 181 15.30 1.07 -30.75
C ILE A 181 14.52 1.43 -29.49
N ILE A 182 13.45 2.19 -29.65
CA ILE A 182 12.61 2.72 -28.58
C ILE A 182 11.17 2.33 -28.83
N PHE A 183 10.61 1.52 -27.94
CA PHE A 183 9.17 1.31 -27.89
C PHE A 183 8.54 2.39 -27.01
N LEU A 184 7.40 2.96 -27.44
CA LEU A 184 6.68 4.01 -26.72
C LEU A 184 5.20 3.64 -26.65
N ARG A 185 4.80 2.98 -25.58
CA ARG A 185 3.38 2.84 -25.27
C ARG A 185 2.85 4.20 -24.77
N ASP A 186 1.78 4.70 -25.39
CA ASP A 186 1.35 6.11 -25.33
C ASP A 186 -0.19 6.33 -25.43
N PRO A 187 -1.06 5.58 -24.71
CA PRO A 187 -2.51 5.80 -24.76
C PRO A 187 -3.01 6.83 -23.73
N MET A 188 -2.17 7.25 -22.77
CA MET A 188 -2.56 8.18 -21.72
C MET A 188 -2.53 9.62 -22.21
N LEU A 189 -3.54 10.40 -21.80
CA LEU A 189 -3.42 11.84 -21.75
C LEU A 189 -2.52 12.20 -20.55
N CYS A 190 -1.45 12.97 -20.77
CA CYS A 190 -0.59 13.47 -19.68
C CYS A 190 -1.43 14.29 -18.71
N GLN A 191 -1.49 13.90 -17.43
CA GLN A 191 -2.30 14.64 -16.46
C GLN A 191 -1.75 16.05 -16.24
N SER A 192 -0.43 16.22 -16.40
CA SER A 192 0.23 17.53 -16.39
C SER A 192 -0.21 18.49 -17.51
N ALA A 193 -1.00 18.03 -18.49
CA ALA A 193 -1.63 18.89 -19.51
C ALA A 193 -2.96 19.50 -19.03
N VAL A 194 -3.64 18.86 -18.07
CA VAL A 194 -5.08 19.00 -17.84
C VAL A 194 -5.38 20.01 -16.74
N ASN A 195 -4.77 19.91 -15.56
CA ASN A 195 -5.05 20.82 -14.45
C ASN A 195 -3.97 21.91 -14.39
N ARG A 196 -4.35 23.16 -14.71
CA ARG A 196 -3.52 24.36 -14.44
C ARG A 196 -3.90 25.09 -13.15
N GLU A 197 -5.00 24.69 -12.52
CA GLU A 197 -5.53 25.30 -11.31
C GLU A 197 -5.23 24.40 -10.10
N GLY A 198 -4.73 24.98 -9.01
CA GLY A 198 -4.49 24.31 -7.72
C GLY A 198 -3.14 23.61 -7.53
N CYS A 199 -2.49 23.06 -8.57
CA CYS A 199 -1.21 22.37 -8.39
C CYS A 199 -0.05 23.32 -8.01
N PRO A 200 0.88 22.89 -7.13
CA PRO A 200 2.01 23.72 -6.72
C PRO A 200 2.95 24.05 -7.90
N SER A 201 3.54 25.25 -7.87
CA SER A 201 4.54 25.68 -8.85
C SER A 201 5.67 24.63 -8.94
N PRO A 202 6.00 24.12 -10.15
CA PRO A 202 7.07 23.13 -10.33
C PRO A 202 8.50 23.62 -10.00
N SER A 203 8.65 24.81 -9.43
CA SER A 203 9.89 25.44 -8.95
C SER A 203 10.55 24.74 -7.74
N GLN A 204 10.38 23.42 -7.62
CA GLN A 204 11.20 22.52 -6.80
C GLN A 204 11.99 21.56 -7.72
N LEU A 205 11.37 21.11 -8.82
CA LEU A 205 12.03 20.51 -9.99
C LEU A 205 12.67 21.62 -10.88
N VAL A 206 13.46 22.51 -10.25
CA VAL A 206 13.97 23.76 -10.85
C VAL A 206 14.81 23.49 -12.11
N HIS A 207 15.70 22.50 -12.05
CA HIS A 207 16.53 22.11 -13.20
C HIS A 207 15.72 21.46 -14.32
N ALA A 208 14.60 20.82 -14.00
CA ALA A 208 13.87 20.00 -14.94
C ALA A 208 12.98 20.80 -15.91
N LEU A 209 12.51 21.98 -15.49
CA LEU A 209 11.45 22.70 -16.20
C LEU A 209 11.84 24.10 -16.69
N GLY A 210 13.04 24.58 -16.36
CA GLY A 210 13.58 25.84 -16.89
C GLY A 210 13.81 25.86 -18.41
N THR A 211 13.82 24.69 -19.07
CA THR A 211 14.05 24.54 -20.52
C THR A 211 12.75 24.31 -21.34
N SER A 212 11.70 23.77 -20.72
CA SER A 212 10.47 23.40 -21.42
C SER A 212 9.53 24.61 -21.55
N LYS A 213 9.21 24.99 -22.79
CA LYS A 213 8.28 26.11 -23.03
C LYS A 213 6.86 25.67 -22.71
N THR A 214 6.06 26.55 -22.09
CA THR A 214 4.67 26.29 -21.65
C THR A 214 3.70 25.80 -22.74
N ALA A 215 4.07 25.93 -24.02
CA ALA A 215 3.36 25.33 -25.15
C ALA A 215 3.53 23.80 -25.26
N GLU A 216 4.64 23.22 -24.78
CA GLU A 216 4.88 21.76 -24.81
C GLU A 216 3.86 21.00 -23.94
N PHE A 217 3.39 21.64 -22.88
CA PHE A 217 2.35 21.10 -22.00
C PHE A 217 0.98 20.96 -22.69
N THR A 218 0.73 21.62 -23.84
CA THR A 218 -0.52 21.45 -24.60
C THR A 218 -0.53 20.16 -25.43
N GLN A 219 0.63 19.52 -25.65
CA GLN A 219 0.67 18.21 -26.28
C GLN A 219 0.12 17.15 -25.34
N LYS A 220 -0.78 16.33 -25.89
CA LYS A 220 -1.69 15.46 -25.14
C LYS A 220 -1.01 14.26 -24.49
N THR A 221 0.08 13.73 -25.05
CA THR A 221 0.65 12.43 -24.67
C THR A 221 2.16 12.53 -24.44
N LEU A 222 2.76 11.55 -23.74
CA LEU A 222 4.17 11.66 -23.36
C LEU A 222 5.09 11.39 -24.56
N GLY A 223 4.70 10.44 -25.42
CA GLY A 223 5.41 10.12 -26.65
C GLY A 223 5.39 11.29 -27.64
N THR A 224 4.29 12.05 -27.74
CA THR A 224 4.28 13.26 -28.59
C THR A 224 5.20 14.36 -28.06
N ARG A 225 5.24 14.57 -26.73
CA ARG A 225 6.19 15.49 -26.07
C ARG A 225 7.65 15.09 -26.28
N TYR A 226 7.96 13.81 -26.14
CA TYR A 226 9.33 13.31 -26.35
C TYR A 226 9.80 13.47 -27.80
N LEU A 227 8.96 13.13 -28.78
CA LEU A 227 9.25 13.36 -30.20
C LEU A 227 9.53 14.86 -30.48
N ALA A 228 8.75 15.76 -29.88
CA ALA A 228 8.95 17.21 -30.01
C ALA A 228 10.19 17.74 -29.28
N GLN A 229 10.70 17.04 -28.26
CA GLN A 229 11.98 17.37 -27.62
C GLN A 229 13.17 16.83 -28.41
N LEU A 230 13.08 15.64 -29.03
CA LEU A 230 14.11 15.12 -29.95
C LEU A 230 14.34 16.08 -31.13
N GLU A 231 13.27 16.58 -31.74
CA GLU A 231 13.32 17.62 -32.79
C GLU A 231 14.02 18.93 -32.38
N ARG A 232 14.22 19.15 -31.06
CA ARG A 232 14.75 20.39 -30.48
C ARG A 232 16.07 20.19 -29.72
N LEU A 233 16.67 19.00 -29.78
CA LEU A 233 17.95 18.75 -29.13
C LEU A 233 19.03 19.70 -29.68
N PRO A 234 19.82 20.37 -28.81
CA PRO A 234 20.87 21.26 -29.28
C PRO A 234 22.02 20.44 -29.92
N PRO A 235 22.78 21.04 -30.86
CA PRO A 235 23.80 20.34 -31.64
C PRO A 235 24.89 19.70 -30.78
N GLU A 236 25.18 20.26 -29.60
CA GLU A 236 26.12 19.74 -28.61
C GLU A 236 25.60 18.45 -27.96
N THR A 237 24.33 18.40 -27.54
CA THR A 237 23.71 17.18 -27.00
C THR A 237 23.57 16.11 -28.07
N ILE A 238 23.25 16.47 -29.33
CA ILE A 238 23.27 15.52 -30.45
C ILE A 238 24.68 14.93 -30.64
N SER A 239 25.72 15.77 -30.59
CA SER A 239 27.12 15.34 -30.72
C SER A 239 27.60 14.47 -29.55
N SER A 240 27.05 14.67 -28.35
CA SER A 240 27.29 13.83 -27.17
C SER A 240 26.53 12.50 -27.25
N ALA A 241 25.26 12.53 -27.64
CA ALA A 241 24.42 11.35 -27.85
C ALA A 241 24.91 10.45 -28.99
N ASN A 242 25.62 11.00 -29.99
CA ASN A 242 26.31 10.19 -31.00
C ASN A 242 27.54 9.42 -30.46
N ARG A 243 28.10 9.83 -29.32
CA ARG A 243 29.16 9.09 -28.60
C ARG A 243 28.58 8.09 -27.61
N ASN A 244 27.49 8.46 -26.95
CA ASN A 244 26.72 7.61 -26.05
C ASN A 244 25.24 7.58 -26.49
N PRO A 245 24.81 6.58 -27.29
CA PRO A 245 23.44 6.52 -27.81
C PRO A 245 22.34 6.51 -26.75
N VAL A 246 22.67 6.18 -25.49
CA VAL A 246 21.71 6.24 -24.37
C VAL A 246 21.29 7.68 -24.04
N GLU A 247 22.03 8.72 -24.44
CA GLU A 247 21.64 10.12 -24.15
C GLU A 247 20.40 10.56 -24.94
N PHE A 248 20.10 9.93 -26.08
CA PHE A 248 18.82 10.14 -26.78
C PHE A 248 17.61 9.74 -25.94
N THR A 249 17.79 8.91 -24.90
CA THR A 249 16.72 8.48 -23.98
C THR A 249 16.42 9.51 -22.88
N TYR A 250 17.37 10.41 -22.56
CA TYR A 250 17.27 11.29 -21.39
C TYR A 250 16.03 12.19 -21.43
N PRO A 251 15.64 12.84 -22.56
CA PRO A 251 14.44 13.68 -22.58
C PRO A 251 13.16 12.91 -22.26
N TYR A 252 13.09 11.61 -22.60
CA TYR A 252 11.96 10.76 -22.24
C TYR A 252 11.96 10.41 -20.74
N LEU A 253 13.09 9.94 -20.21
CA LEU A 253 13.26 9.63 -18.78
C LEU A 253 12.93 10.86 -17.90
N HIS A 254 13.24 12.04 -18.42
CA HIS A 254 12.98 13.33 -17.82
C HIS A 254 11.49 13.72 -17.84
N LEU A 255 10.83 13.60 -18.99
CA LEU A 255 9.37 13.77 -19.11
C LEU A 255 8.61 12.79 -18.20
N LEU A 256 9.10 11.55 -18.09
CA LEU A 256 8.56 10.53 -17.21
C LEU A 256 8.70 10.94 -15.73
N ALA A 257 9.87 11.42 -15.31
CA ALA A 257 10.10 11.94 -13.96
C ALA A 257 9.15 13.10 -13.59
N VAL A 258 8.84 13.98 -14.55
CA VAL A 258 7.88 15.09 -14.35
C VAL A 258 6.43 14.61 -14.22
N GLU A 259 5.96 13.67 -15.05
CA GLU A 259 4.61 13.09 -14.92
C GLU A 259 4.49 12.26 -13.63
N VAL A 260 5.52 11.48 -13.24
CA VAL A 260 5.61 10.78 -11.95
C VAL A 260 5.41 11.76 -10.79
N PHE A 261 6.17 12.86 -10.76
CA PHE A 261 6.05 13.89 -9.72
C PHE A 261 4.64 14.49 -9.67
N TYR A 262 4.09 14.84 -10.83
CA TYR A 262 2.75 15.39 -10.93
C TYR A 262 1.69 14.43 -10.33
N ARG A 263 1.78 13.12 -10.64
CA ARG A 263 0.82 12.13 -10.11
C ARG A 263 0.97 11.91 -8.61
N ILE A 264 2.20 11.97 -8.07
CA ILE A 264 2.44 11.93 -6.62
C ILE A 264 1.72 13.09 -5.93
N GLN A 265 1.89 14.32 -6.44
CA GLN A 265 1.23 15.51 -5.90
C GLN A 265 -0.31 15.41 -6.02
N HIS A 266 -0.83 14.96 -7.16
CA HIS A 266 -2.27 14.78 -7.37
C HIS A 266 -2.87 13.72 -6.42
N GLN A 267 -2.22 12.57 -6.25
CA GLN A 267 -2.70 11.52 -5.34
C GLN A 267 -2.62 11.96 -3.87
N SER A 268 -1.59 12.70 -3.47
CA SER A 268 -1.52 13.32 -2.13
C SER A 268 -2.67 14.30 -1.90
N PHE A 269 -3.00 15.13 -2.89
CA PHE A 269 -4.12 16.08 -2.80
C PHE A 269 -5.49 15.38 -2.72
N VAL A 270 -5.72 14.32 -3.49
CA VAL A 270 -6.97 13.53 -3.40
C VAL A 270 -7.11 12.87 -2.04
N LEU A 271 -6.03 12.27 -1.52
CA LEU A 271 -6.01 11.67 -0.18
C LEU A 271 -6.31 12.70 0.92
N GLU A 272 -5.73 13.91 0.85
CA GLU A 272 -6.05 14.99 1.78
C GLU A 272 -7.51 15.43 1.67
N ALA A 273 -8.02 15.65 0.46
CA ALA A 273 -9.39 16.11 0.24
C ALA A 273 -10.44 15.11 0.79
N GLU A 274 -10.37 13.84 0.40
CA GLU A 274 -11.33 12.82 0.87
C GLU A 274 -11.22 12.52 2.36
N TYR A 275 -10.04 12.69 2.96
CA TYR A 275 -9.85 12.57 4.39
C TYR A 275 -10.49 13.73 5.17
N TYR A 276 -10.31 14.98 4.71
CA TYR A 276 -10.83 16.17 5.39
C TYR A 276 -12.31 16.47 5.13
N GLU A 277 -12.88 16.04 4.00
CA GLU A 277 -14.31 16.24 3.68
C GLU A 277 -15.25 15.29 4.46
N GLY A 278 -14.71 14.42 5.32
CA GLY A 278 -15.52 13.56 6.19
C GLY A 278 -16.23 12.43 5.43
N ALA A 279 -15.62 11.94 4.34
CA ALA A 279 -16.11 10.79 3.60
C ALA A 279 -16.30 9.58 4.52
N SER A 280 -17.32 8.76 4.27
CA SER A 280 -17.60 7.57 5.10
C SER A 280 -16.36 6.67 5.21
N ALA A 281 -16.11 6.08 6.39
CA ALA A 281 -14.88 5.32 6.63
C ALA A 281 -14.63 4.19 5.61
N LYS A 282 -15.69 3.60 5.04
CA LYS A 282 -15.61 2.59 3.96
C LYS A 282 -15.14 3.17 2.62
N ALA A 283 -15.49 4.41 2.29
CA ALA A 283 -14.97 5.10 1.10
C ALA A 283 -13.48 5.43 1.29
N GLN A 284 -13.13 5.97 2.46
CA GLN A 284 -11.74 6.24 2.85
C GLN A 284 -10.86 4.98 2.79
N THR A 285 -11.32 3.83 3.31
CA THR A 285 -10.58 2.56 3.19
C THR A 285 -10.29 2.20 1.73
N ARG A 286 -11.27 2.31 0.83
CA ARG A 286 -11.08 1.98 -0.59
C ARG A 286 -10.04 2.89 -1.26
N VAL A 287 -10.08 4.20 -1.00
CA VAL A 287 -9.13 5.14 -1.62
C VAL A 287 -7.74 5.03 -1.00
N LEU A 288 -7.64 4.72 0.30
CA LEU A 288 -6.36 4.33 0.93
C LEU A 288 -5.76 3.06 0.29
N GLU A 289 -6.58 2.05 -0.02
CA GLU A 289 -6.15 0.82 -0.74
C GLU A 289 -5.70 1.12 -2.18
N GLU A 290 -6.51 1.86 -2.95
CA GLU A 290 -6.20 2.21 -4.35
C GLU A 290 -4.96 3.10 -4.46
N SER A 291 -4.83 4.16 -3.63
CA SER A 291 -3.63 4.99 -3.59
C SER A 291 -2.41 4.23 -3.07
N TRP A 292 -2.54 3.32 -2.09
CA TRP A 292 -1.41 2.51 -1.61
C TRP A 292 -0.84 1.60 -2.71
N ALA A 293 -1.71 0.96 -3.50
CA ALA A 293 -1.29 0.17 -4.65
C ALA A 293 -0.54 1.05 -5.68
N ILE A 294 -1.11 2.21 -6.03
CA ILE A 294 -0.49 3.17 -6.96
C ILE A 294 0.90 3.61 -6.45
N PHE A 295 1.03 4.03 -5.19
CA PHE A 295 2.33 4.46 -4.64
C PHE A 295 3.34 3.32 -4.51
N HIS A 296 2.90 2.11 -4.15
CA HIS A 296 3.77 0.93 -4.09
C HIS A 296 4.38 0.63 -5.46
N ASP A 297 3.54 0.54 -6.49
CA ASP A 297 3.96 0.24 -7.85
C ASP A 297 4.86 1.37 -8.39
N ILE A 298 4.50 2.66 -8.19
CA ILE A 298 5.34 3.78 -8.68
C ILE A 298 6.72 3.72 -8.02
N ARG A 299 6.80 3.40 -6.71
CA ARG A 299 8.07 3.23 -6.02
C ARG A 299 8.88 2.05 -6.55
N LEU A 300 8.23 0.94 -6.91
CA LEU A 300 8.89 -0.21 -7.52
C LEU A 300 9.50 0.15 -8.88
N TYR A 301 8.70 0.76 -9.77
CA TYR A 301 9.18 1.16 -11.10
C TYR A 301 10.25 2.25 -11.06
N MET A 302 10.13 3.26 -10.21
CA MET A 302 11.16 4.30 -10.08
C MET A 302 12.49 3.74 -9.53
N ARG A 303 12.44 2.71 -8.67
CA ARG A 303 13.64 2.00 -8.19
C ARG A 303 14.23 1.08 -9.27
N ASN A 304 13.41 0.38 -10.04
CA ASN A 304 13.86 -0.46 -11.16
C ASN A 304 14.49 0.40 -12.27
N THR A 305 13.78 1.44 -12.72
CA THR A 305 14.27 2.40 -13.73
C THR A 305 15.60 3.02 -13.29
N ARG A 306 15.71 3.50 -12.03
CA ARG A 306 16.97 4.01 -11.48
C ARG A 306 18.08 2.94 -11.43
N SER A 307 17.77 1.70 -11.07
CA SER A 307 18.73 0.59 -11.04
C SER A 307 19.29 0.31 -12.44
N THR A 308 18.41 0.21 -13.44
CA THR A 308 18.82 0.01 -14.84
C THR A 308 19.57 1.22 -15.38
N MET A 309 19.16 2.45 -15.09
CA MET A 309 19.95 3.65 -15.38
C MET A 309 21.37 3.57 -14.79
N THR A 310 21.55 3.19 -13.52
CA THR A 310 22.90 3.04 -12.93
C THR A 310 23.77 1.93 -13.55
N ARG A 311 23.21 1.06 -14.41
CA ARG A 311 23.95 0.06 -15.19
C ARG A 311 24.28 0.51 -16.62
N PHE A 312 23.61 1.56 -17.11
CA PHE A 312 23.60 1.98 -18.52
C PHE A 312 24.24 3.35 -18.75
N LEU A 313 24.09 4.24 -17.78
CA LEU A 313 24.62 5.59 -17.84
C LEU A 313 26.10 5.57 -17.46
N ASP A 314 26.98 5.97 -18.37
CA ASP A 314 28.38 6.22 -18.03
C ASP A 314 28.45 7.43 -17.07
N SER A 315 29.06 7.23 -15.90
CA SER A 315 29.18 8.22 -14.81
C SER A 315 30.21 9.33 -15.11
N LYS A 316 30.21 9.79 -16.35
CA LYS A 316 31.01 10.88 -16.91
C LYS A 316 30.15 11.89 -17.68
N SER A 317 28.89 11.56 -17.97
CA SER A 317 27.94 12.49 -18.58
C SER A 317 27.28 13.34 -17.50
N PRO A 318 27.45 14.67 -17.48
CA PRO A 318 26.84 15.52 -16.46
C PRO A 318 25.31 15.49 -16.52
N SER A 319 24.73 15.21 -17.69
CA SER A 319 23.29 15.01 -17.88
C SER A 319 22.81 13.69 -17.27
N ALA A 320 23.65 12.65 -17.23
CA ALA A 320 23.32 11.40 -16.52
C ALA A 320 23.29 11.60 -15.01
N ASP A 321 24.29 12.29 -14.44
CA ASP A 321 24.38 12.53 -13.00
C ASP A 321 23.22 13.39 -12.49
N ALA A 322 22.84 14.44 -13.24
CA ALA A 322 21.67 15.26 -12.95
C ALA A 322 20.37 14.43 -12.97
N LEU A 323 20.17 13.60 -14.01
CA LEU A 323 18.99 12.75 -14.13
C LEU A 323 18.93 11.66 -13.04
N LEU A 324 20.07 11.08 -12.66
CA LEU A 324 20.17 10.15 -11.52
C LEU A 324 19.90 10.84 -10.18
N GLN A 325 20.26 12.11 -10.02
CA GLN A 325 19.93 12.92 -8.86
C GLN A 325 18.42 13.21 -8.79
N ASP A 326 17.78 13.56 -9.90
CA ASP A 326 16.32 13.77 -9.96
C ASP A 326 15.56 12.46 -9.64
N TYR A 327 15.95 11.32 -10.21
CA TYR A 327 15.36 10.02 -9.87
C TYR A 327 15.60 9.63 -8.39
N LYS A 328 16.77 9.97 -7.83
CA LYS A 328 17.06 9.77 -6.40
C LYS A 328 16.18 10.65 -5.51
N TYR A 329 15.92 11.91 -5.91
CA TYR A 329 15.02 12.80 -5.20
C TYR A 329 13.56 12.31 -5.25
N LEU A 330 13.08 11.89 -6.43
CA LEU A 330 11.71 11.36 -6.59
C LEU A 330 11.46 10.07 -5.80
N VAL A 331 12.42 9.14 -5.76
CA VAL A 331 12.32 7.97 -4.87
C VAL A 331 12.26 8.40 -3.39
N GLY A 332 13.00 9.44 -3.00
CA GLY A 332 12.90 10.03 -1.66
C GLY A 332 11.53 10.63 -1.34
N GLN A 333 10.91 11.34 -2.29
CA GLN A 333 9.54 11.87 -2.15
C GLN A 333 8.51 10.75 -2.04
N LEU A 334 8.66 9.67 -2.84
CA LEU A 334 7.81 8.47 -2.73
C LEU A 334 7.95 7.77 -1.37
N ASP A 335 9.16 7.68 -0.84
CA ASP A 335 9.41 7.09 0.48
C ASP A 335 8.81 7.93 1.62
N LEU A 336 8.75 9.26 1.48
CA LEU A 336 8.03 10.15 2.41
C LEU A 336 6.51 9.94 2.32
N VAL A 337 5.92 10.08 1.12
CA VAL A 337 4.47 9.95 0.93
C VAL A 337 3.96 8.55 1.31
N GLN A 338 4.73 7.50 1.10
CA GLN A 338 4.37 6.15 1.58
C GLN A 338 4.45 6.04 3.11
N SER A 339 5.37 6.73 3.77
CA SER A 339 5.46 6.78 5.24
C SER A 339 4.27 7.54 5.85
N ASP A 340 3.85 8.64 5.22
CA ASP A 340 2.66 9.38 5.62
C ASP A 340 1.40 8.56 5.38
N LEU A 341 1.25 7.93 4.21
CA LEU A 341 0.12 7.04 3.89
C LEU A 341 0.01 5.85 4.86
N LYS A 342 1.14 5.23 5.24
CA LYS A 342 1.17 4.21 6.31
C LYS A 342 0.67 4.77 7.64
N SER A 343 1.07 5.99 7.99
CA SER A 343 0.63 6.69 9.21
C SER A 343 -0.86 7.05 9.17
N TYR A 344 -1.42 7.35 7.99
CA TYR A 344 -2.87 7.55 7.79
C TYR A 344 -3.64 6.24 7.93
N VAL A 345 -3.18 5.13 7.32
CA VAL A 345 -3.80 3.80 7.46
C VAL A 345 -3.78 3.34 8.92
N GLU A 346 -2.68 3.53 9.65
CA GLU A 346 -2.61 3.21 11.09
C GLU A 346 -3.59 4.04 11.93
N ARG A 347 -3.76 5.34 11.63
CA ARG A 347 -4.79 6.17 12.29
C ARG A 347 -6.20 5.71 11.93
N HIS A 348 -6.46 5.39 10.67
CA HIS A 348 -7.77 4.94 10.18
C HIS A 348 -8.21 3.63 10.85
N LEU A 349 -7.30 2.67 10.96
CA LEU A 349 -7.55 1.40 11.66
C LEU A 349 -7.80 1.61 13.16
N ASN A 350 -7.13 2.59 13.80
CA ASN A 350 -7.41 2.97 15.18
C ASN A 350 -8.80 3.64 15.32
N THR A 351 -9.25 4.44 14.35
CA THR A 351 -10.63 4.99 14.35
C THR A 351 -11.66 3.88 14.16
N LEU A 352 -11.50 3.02 13.15
CA LEU A 352 -12.41 1.89 12.88
C LEU A 352 -12.53 0.95 14.09
N THR A 353 -11.42 0.59 14.74
CA THR A 353 -11.47 -0.29 15.93
C THR A 353 -12.11 0.39 17.15
N LEU A 354 -12.09 1.73 17.24
CA LEU A 354 -12.86 2.47 18.25
C LEU A 354 -14.35 2.53 17.89
N GLU A 355 -14.72 2.68 16.62
CA GLU A 355 -16.11 2.63 16.15
C GLU A 355 -16.73 1.23 16.35
N ASP A 356 -16.03 0.17 15.95
CA ASP A 356 -16.44 -1.22 16.20
C ASP A 356 -16.59 -1.51 17.71
N SER A 357 -15.72 -0.94 18.54
CA SER A 357 -15.80 -1.06 20.01
C SER A 357 -17.01 -0.34 20.58
N GLN A 358 -17.35 0.85 20.05
CA GLN A 358 -18.56 1.59 20.44
C GLN A 358 -19.82 0.84 20.00
N GLN A 359 -19.88 0.36 18.75
CA GLN A 359 -21.01 -0.42 18.26
C GLN A 359 -21.19 -1.73 19.05
N SER A 360 -20.09 -2.40 19.40
CA SER A 360 -20.10 -3.60 20.26
C SER A 360 -20.62 -3.28 21.67
N PHE A 361 -20.26 -2.12 22.23
CA PHE A 361 -20.81 -1.65 23.50
C PHE A 361 -22.30 -1.33 23.41
N GLU A 362 -22.75 -0.63 22.37
CA GLU A 362 -24.18 -0.37 22.15
C GLU A 362 -24.99 -1.67 22.03
N GLN A 363 -24.51 -2.63 21.21
CA GLN A 363 -25.10 -3.96 21.12
C GLN A 363 -25.14 -4.67 22.48
N ALA A 364 -24.06 -4.62 23.26
CA ALA A 364 -24.02 -5.20 24.61
C ALA A 364 -25.05 -4.53 25.55
N THR A 365 -25.25 -3.21 25.49
CA THR A 365 -26.28 -2.52 26.28
C THR A 365 -27.70 -2.86 25.81
N ALA A 366 -27.91 -3.05 24.50
CA ALA A 366 -29.20 -3.48 23.94
C ALA A 366 -29.54 -4.92 24.35
N VAL A 367 -28.57 -5.84 24.28
CA VAL A 367 -28.70 -7.22 24.78
C VAL A 367 -28.95 -7.25 26.28
N ASN A 368 -28.28 -6.39 27.07
CA ASN A 368 -28.51 -6.28 28.50
C ASN A 368 -29.95 -5.80 28.81
N ARG A 369 -30.44 -4.75 28.14
CA ARG A 369 -31.83 -4.27 28.25
C ARG A 369 -32.85 -5.36 27.90
N LEU A 370 -32.63 -6.09 26.80
CA LEU A 370 -33.47 -7.19 26.37
C LEU A 370 -33.46 -8.35 27.39
N THR A 371 -32.30 -8.64 27.98
CA THR A 371 -32.10 -9.69 28.97
C THR A 371 -32.80 -9.36 30.29
N VAL A 372 -32.67 -8.12 30.79
CA VAL A 372 -33.43 -7.64 31.96
C VAL A 372 -34.93 -7.76 31.71
N LEU A 373 -35.41 -7.31 30.55
CA LEU A 373 -36.83 -7.37 30.19
C LEU A 373 -37.33 -8.82 30.11
N ALA A 374 -36.55 -9.73 29.52
CA ALA A 374 -36.87 -11.16 29.47
C ALA A 374 -36.94 -11.78 30.88
N PHE A 375 -36.00 -11.47 31.78
CA PHE A 375 -36.00 -11.98 33.16
C PHE A 375 -37.18 -11.46 33.99
N THR A 376 -37.72 -10.26 33.72
CA THR A 376 -38.95 -9.78 34.35
C THR A 376 -40.19 -10.45 33.76
N PHE A 377 -40.33 -10.49 32.44
CA PHE A 377 -41.58 -10.94 31.81
C PHE A 377 -41.77 -12.46 31.78
N VAL A 378 -40.72 -13.28 31.62
CA VAL A 378 -40.87 -14.74 31.53
C VAL A 378 -41.49 -15.37 32.80
N PRO A 379 -41.07 -15.03 34.03
CA PRO A 379 -41.72 -15.52 35.24
C PRO A 379 -43.17 -15.03 35.38
N LEU A 380 -43.42 -13.75 35.09
CA LEU A 380 -44.78 -13.18 35.17
C LEU A 380 -45.74 -13.85 34.18
N SER A 381 -45.29 -14.11 32.95
CA SER A 381 -46.05 -14.86 31.95
C SER A 381 -46.32 -16.30 32.39
N PHE A 382 -45.32 -17.00 32.95
CA PHE A 382 -45.51 -18.36 33.48
C PHE A 382 -46.58 -18.40 34.60
N ILE A 383 -46.54 -17.47 35.54
CA ILE A 383 -47.51 -17.39 36.65
C ILE A 383 -48.90 -17.04 36.12
N ALA A 384 -49.00 -16.10 35.17
CA ALA A 384 -50.26 -15.78 34.50
C ALA A 384 -50.85 -17.00 33.77
N THR A 385 -50.03 -17.84 33.13
CA THR A 385 -50.46 -19.10 32.53
C THR A 385 -50.93 -20.11 33.58
N VAL A 386 -50.17 -20.33 34.65
CA VAL A 386 -50.52 -21.27 35.73
C VAL A 386 -51.85 -20.88 36.39
N PHE A 387 -52.03 -19.62 36.77
CA PHE A 387 -53.28 -19.15 37.35
C PHE A 387 -54.43 -19.02 36.34
N GLY A 388 -54.14 -18.79 35.05
CA GLY A 388 -55.14 -18.85 33.98
C GLY A 388 -55.73 -20.25 33.79
N ILE A 389 -54.89 -21.29 33.92
CA ILE A 389 -55.32 -22.70 33.84
C ILE A 389 -56.09 -23.12 35.11
N ILE A 390 -55.64 -22.71 36.30
CA ILE A 390 -56.24 -23.08 37.59
C ILE A 390 -57.49 -22.21 37.93
N GLY A 391 -57.64 -21.04 37.31
CA GLY A 391 -58.54 -19.96 37.74
C GLY A 391 -60.04 -20.17 37.58
N THR A 392 -60.52 -21.34 37.16
CA THR A 392 -61.94 -21.61 36.87
C THR A 392 -62.85 -21.73 38.11
N GLY A 393 -62.31 -21.67 39.33
CA GLY A 393 -63.08 -21.76 40.58
C GLY A 393 -62.61 -20.84 41.71
N THR A 394 -63.33 -19.74 41.96
CA THR A 394 -63.37 -18.94 43.21
C THR A 394 -62.07 -18.46 43.87
N THR A 395 -60.91 -18.62 43.22
CA THR A 395 -59.60 -18.27 43.80
C THR A 395 -59.51 -16.77 44.09
N LYS A 396 -59.21 -16.40 45.35
CA LYS A 396 -59.16 -14.99 45.77
C LYS A 396 -57.96 -14.28 45.15
N LEU A 397 -58.20 -13.15 44.48
CA LEU A 397 -57.20 -12.39 43.70
C LEU A 397 -55.87 -12.11 44.43
N TRP A 398 -55.91 -11.92 45.75
CA TRP A 398 -54.70 -11.66 46.54
C TRP A 398 -53.69 -12.82 46.52
N ILE A 399 -54.15 -14.06 46.32
CA ILE A 399 -53.28 -15.25 46.25
C ILE A 399 -52.39 -15.19 45.01
N PHE A 400 -52.94 -14.73 43.87
CA PHE A 400 -52.16 -14.47 42.65
C PHE A 400 -51.08 -13.40 42.89
N ALA A 401 -51.43 -12.29 43.54
CA ALA A 401 -50.47 -11.22 43.84
C ALA A 401 -49.31 -11.68 44.76
N VAL A 402 -49.61 -12.48 45.78
CA VAL A 402 -48.59 -13.06 46.67
C VAL A 402 -47.72 -14.09 45.95
N ALA A 403 -48.30 -14.96 45.12
CA ALA A 403 -47.56 -15.94 44.32
C ALA A 403 -46.65 -15.27 43.28
N ALA A 404 -47.13 -14.20 42.62
CA ALA A 404 -46.36 -13.37 41.71
C ALA A 404 -45.12 -12.77 42.40
N LEU A 405 -45.35 -12.08 43.54
CA LEU A 405 -44.30 -11.43 44.32
C LEU A 405 -43.23 -12.42 44.83
N ILE A 406 -43.64 -13.58 45.36
CA ILE A 406 -42.71 -14.60 45.85
C ILE A 406 -41.87 -15.16 44.69
N CYS A 407 -42.48 -15.47 43.55
CA CYS A 407 -41.77 -15.99 42.39
C CYS A 407 -40.76 -14.96 41.84
N GLU A 408 -41.18 -13.70 41.67
CA GLU A 408 -40.31 -12.59 41.25
C GLU A 408 -39.09 -12.43 42.19
N ILE A 409 -39.32 -12.44 43.51
CA ILE A 409 -38.23 -12.40 44.51
C ILE A 409 -37.30 -13.62 44.37
N THR A 410 -37.82 -14.83 44.15
CA THR A 410 -36.96 -16.02 43.97
C THR A 410 -36.15 -15.97 42.69
N VAL A 411 -36.72 -15.53 41.56
CA VAL A 411 -36.00 -15.42 40.28
C VAL A 411 -34.95 -14.30 40.35
N LEU A 412 -35.28 -13.16 40.96
CA LEU A 412 -34.33 -12.07 41.20
C LEU A 412 -33.16 -12.53 42.10
N THR A 413 -33.45 -13.31 43.15
CA THR A 413 -32.42 -13.88 44.03
C THR A 413 -31.51 -14.84 43.27
N ILE A 414 -32.08 -15.76 42.47
CA ILE A 414 -31.33 -16.70 41.64
C ILE A 414 -30.46 -15.95 40.61
N LEU A 415 -31.00 -14.91 39.98
CA LEU A 415 -30.28 -14.08 39.00
C LEU A 415 -29.09 -13.34 39.64
N VAL A 416 -29.29 -12.71 40.80
CA VAL A 416 -28.20 -12.05 41.55
C VAL A 416 -27.11 -13.05 41.96
N CYS A 417 -27.48 -14.26 42.38
CA CYS A 417 -26.54 -15.33 42.67
C CYS A 417 -25.79 -15.80 41.41
N ALA A 418 -26.47 -15.99 40.28
CA ALA A 418 -25.88 -16.43 39.02
C ALA A 418 -24.91 -15.39 38.42
N LEU A 419 -25.25 -14.10 38.50
CA LEU A 419 -24.36 -13.01 38.09
C LEU A 419 -23.10 -12.97 38.97
N ARG A 420 -23.26 -12.94 40.30
CA ARG A 420 -22.12 -12.95 41.24
C ARG A 420 -21.27 -14.23 41.18
N TRP A 421 -21.80 -15.34 40.65
CA TRP A 421 -21.02 -16.56 40.41
C TRP A 421 -20.04 -16.40 39.24
N LYS A 422 -20.42 -15.66 38.20
CA LYS A 422 -19.68 -15.53 36.93
C LYS A 422 -18.40 -14.69 37.06
N ASP A 423 -18.43 -13.64 37.87
CA ASP A 423 -17.37 -12.62 37.96
C ASP A 423 -16.16 -13.05 38.82
N GLY A 424 -15.59 -14.24 38.54
CA GLY A 424 -14.31 -14.65 39.12
C GLY A 424 -14.35 -15.22 40.55
N SER A 425 -15.47 -15.84 40.94
CA SER A 425 -15.75 -16.40 42.29
C SER A 425 -14.71 -17.40 42.86
N LYS A 426 -13.69 -17.81 42.10
CA LYS A 426 -12.55 -18.61 42.59
C LYS A 426 -11.67 -17.88 43.60
N ALA A 427 -11.45 -16.56 43.45
CA ALA A 427 -10.66 -15.78 44.40
C ALA A 427 -11.37 -15.70 45.76
N TRP A 428 -12.64 -15.30 45.74
CA TRP A 428 -13.47 -15.18 46.95
C TRP A 428 -13.60 -16.49 47.73
N LEU A 429 -13.71 -17.63 47.05
CA LEU A 429 -13.78 -18.96 47.69
C LEU A 429 -12.44 -19.47 48.26
N MET A 430 -11.28 -19.01 47.76
CA MET A 430 -9.99 -19.44 48.32
C MET A 430 -9.47 -18.51 49.43
N GLU A 431 -9.71 -17.20 49.30
CA GLU A 431 -9.20 -16.22 50.27
C GLU A 431 -10.07 -16.12 51.54
N THR A 432 -11.34 -16.57 51.49
CA THR A 432 -12.21 -16.70 52.67
C THR A 432 -11.94 -17.94 53.53
N ARG A 433 -10.67 -18.34 53.67
CA ARG A 433 -10.24 -19.36 54.66
C ARG A 433 -10.54 -18.93 56.11
N GLY A 434 -10.90 -17.66 56.34
CA GLY A 434 -11.35 -17.07 57.60
C GLY A 434 -12.87 -16.80 57.70
N GLY A 435 -13.70 -17.83 57.65
CA GLY A 435 -14.94 -17.88 58.44
C GLY A 435 -16.30 -17.78 57.71
N PRO A 436 -17.31 -18.60 58.07
CA PRO A 436 -18.67 -18.56 57.51
C PRO A 436 -19.53 -17.42 58.11
N GLY A 437 -18.95 -16.22 58.25
CA GLY A 437 -19.52 -15.11 59.02
C GLY A 437 -20.88 -14.65 58.50
N LEU A 438 -20.96 -14.25 57.23
CA LEU A 438 -22.18 -13.67 56.65
C LEU A 438 -23.35 -14.68 56.64
N PHE A 439 -23.08 -15.96 56.34
CA PHE A 439 -24.11 -17.01 56.38
C PHE A 439 -24.57 -17.32 57.81
N ARG A 440 -23.68 -17.24 58.81
CA ARG A 440 -24.07 -17.34 60.24
C ARG A 440 -24.85 -16.11 60.71
N CYS A 441 -24.46 -14.88 60.35
CA CYS A 441 -25.24 -13.68 60.66
C CYS A 441 -26.63 -13.77 60.04
N PHE A 442 -26.74 -14.18 58.78
CA PHE A 442 -28.03 -14.40 58.11
C PHE A 442 -28.87 -15.48 58.82
N LEU A 443 -28.31 -16.65 59.14
CA LEU A 443 -29.02 -17.71 59.89
C LEU A 443 -29.38 -17.32 61.33
N SER A 444 -28.64 -16.40 61.96
CA SER A 444 -28.94 -15.92 63.31
C SER A 444 -30.02 -14.84 63.29
N LEU A 445 -29.94 -13.89 62.35
CA LEU A 445 -30.98 -12.87 62.16
C LEU A 445 -32.29 -13.48 61.65
N ALA A 446 -32.24 -14.47 60.75
CA ALA A 446 -33.44 -15.18 60.28
C ALA A 446 -34.16 -15.98 61.38
N LYS A 447 -33.48 -16.32 62.49
CA LYS A 447 -34.08 -16.91 63.70
C LYS A 447 -34.72 -15.89 64.63
N VAL A 448 -34.37 -14.60 64.52
CA VAL A 448 -34.88 -13.51 65.36
C VAL A 448 -35.98 -12.73 64.63
N SER A 449 -35.72 -12.34 63.38
CA SER A 449 -36.61 -11.50 62.57
C SER A 449 -36.35 -11.71 61.08
N LEU A 450 -37.31 -12.32 60.39
CA LEU A 450 -37.23 -12.55 58.94
C LEU A 450 -37.20 -11.23 58.15
N LYS A 451 -37.72 -10.14 58.72
CA LYS A 451 -37.64 -8.78 58.15
C LYS A 451 -36.22 -8.23 58.20
N GLU A 452 -35.50 -8.36 59.31
CA GLU A 452 -34.10 -7.94 59.41
C GLU A 452 -33.18 -8.81 58.55
N ALA A 453 -33.43 -10.11 58.47
CA ALA A 453 -32.72 -10.99 57.54
C ALA A 453 -32.94 -10.59 56.06
N PHE A 454 -34.15 -10.17 55.70
CA PHE A 454 -34.46 -9.63 54.37
C PHE A 454 -33.79 -8.27 54.13
N VAL A 455 -33.80 -7.35 55.10
CA VAL A 455 -33.08 -6.07 55.01
C VAL A 455 -31.56 -6.29 54.88
N LEU A 456 -30.98 -7.25 55.60
CA LEU A 456 -29.58 -7.64 55.45
C LEU A 456 -29.29 -8.17 54.03
N LEU A 457 -30.16 -9.03 53.48
CA LEU A 457 -30.02 -9.52 52.10
C LEU A 457 -30.14 -8.39 51.07
N ALA A 458 -31.12 -7.52 51.20
CA ALA A 458 -31.30 -6.37 50.31
C ALA A 458 -30.09 -5.42 50.39
N PHE A 459 -29.60 -5.13 51.59
CA PHE A 459 -28.39 -4.33 51.81
C PHE A 459 -27.16 -5.00 51.18
N ALA A 460 -26.98 -6.31 51.35
CA ALA A 460 -25.88 -7.09 50.78
C ALA A 460 -25.97 -7.30 49.25
N ALA A 461 -27.17 -7.20 48.67
CA ALA A 461 -27.38 -7.22 47.23
C ALA A 461 -27.03 -5.87 46.59
N VAL A 462 -27.45 -4.76 47.19
CA VAL A 462 -27.26 -3.39 46.67
C VAL A 462 -25.86 -2.82 46.95
N ASN A 463 -25.26 -3.14 48.09
CA ASN A 463 -23.97 -2.56 48.49
C ASN A 463 -22.76 -3.37 48.00
N LYS A 464 -21.62 -2.70 47.93
CA LYS A 464 -20.32 -3.32 47.72
C LYS A 464 -19.99 -4.35 48.81
N PRO A 465 -19.14 -5.37 48.53
CA PRO A 465 -18.73 -6.37 49.52
C PRO A 465 -18.05 -5.76 50.75
N GLU A 466 -17.22 -4.72 50.56
CA GLU A 466 -16.57 -3.98 51.66
C GLU A 466 -17.57 -3.33 52.62
N HIS A 467 -18.56 -2.58 52.12
CA HIS A 467 -19.61 -1.96 52.94
C HIS A 467 -20.51 -3.01 53.61
N THR A 468 -20.81 -4.11 52.90
CA THR A 468 -21.57 -5.24 53.45
C THR A 468 -20.83 -5.90 54.61
N ARG A 469 -19.50 -6.07 54.48
CA ARG A 469 -18.63 -6.60 55.54
C ARG A 469 -18.59 -5.66 56.74
N PHE A 470 -18.41 -4.35 56.52
CA PHE A 470 -18.46 -3.35 57.58
C PHE A 470 -19.82 -3.33 58.31
N PHE A 471 -20.95 -3.39 57.59
CA PHE A 471 -22.27 -3.45 58.20
C PHE A 471 -22.47 -4.73 59.05
N CYS A 472 -22.08 -5.90 58.52
CA CYS A 472 -22.13 -7.15 59.27
C CYS A 472 -21.21 -7.11 60.50
N GLN A 473 -20.04 -6.46 60.40
CA GLN A 473 -19.12 -6.27 61.52
C GLN A 473 -19.65 -5.27 62.55
N ALA A 474 -20.33 -4.18 62.13
CA ALA A 474 -20.95 -3.21 63.03
C ALA A 474 -22.09 -3.85 63.84
N VAL A 475 -23.06 -4.51 63.18
CA VAL A 475 -24.14 -5.23 63.86
C VAL A 475 -23.60 -6.29 64.83
N ASN A 476 -22.54 -7.00 64.45
CA ASN A 476 -21.89 -8.00 65.31
C ASN A 476 -20.91 -7.38 66.33
N ARG A 477 -20.64 -6.07 66.28
CA ARG A 477 -19.85 -5.32 67.28
C ARG A 477 -20.78 -4.69 68.30
N ASP A 478 -21.91 -4.10 67.90
CA ASP A 478 -22.90 -3.54 68.83
C ASP A 478 -23.51 -4.63 69.74
N LEU A 479 -23.67 -5.86 69.22
CA LEU A 479 -24.13 -7.02 70.00
C LEU A 479 -23.08 -7.63 70.95
N LEU A 480 -21.81 -7.19 70.91
CA LEU A 480 -20.69 -7.79 71.67
C LEU A 480 -19.65 -6.76 72.16
N GLY A 481 -19.98 -5.47 72.14
CA GLY A 481 -18.99 -4.39 72.01
C GLY A 481 -18.51 -3.71 73.30
N GLU A 482 -19.19 -3.93 74.42
CA GLU A 482 -19.06 -3.19 75.69
C GLU A 482 -17.69 -3.35 76.39
N TRP A 483 -16.74 -4.07 75.78
CA TRP A 483 -15.54 -4.62 76.45
C TRP A 483 -14.19 -4.22 75.83
N LYS A 484 -14.13 -3.30 74.86
CA LYS A 484 -12.84 -2.94 74.24
C LYS A 484 -12.69 -1.53 73.66
N GLU A 485 -13.12 -0.50 74.39
CA GLU A 485 -12.63 0.87 74.16
C GLU A 485 -11.47 1.20 75.11
N ARG A 486 -10.24 0.98 74.61
CA ARG A 486 -9.03 1.68 75.07
C ARG A 486 -7.92 1.61 74.01
N ASP A 487 -7.15 2.69 74.00
CA ASP A 487 -5.83 2.88 73.41
C ASP A 487 -5.73 3.04 71.86
N GLU A 488 -4.80 3.91 71.45
CA GLU A 488 -4.23 4.13 70.08
C GLU A 488 -5.21 4.60 68.99
N ASN A 489 -5.38 5.90 68.66
CA ASN A 489 -4.44 6.92 68.11
C ASN A 489 -3.61 6.46 66.89
N ASP A 490 -3.77 7.14 65.72
CA ASP A 490 -2.64 7.81 65.03
C ASP A 490 -3.00 8.67 63.77
N TYR A 491 -2.45 9.90 63.77
CA TYR A 491 -2.14 10.88 62.69
C TYR A 491 -3.19 11.51 61.71
N PRO A 492 -2.89 12.72 61.11
CA PRO A 492 -3.91 13.61 60.49
C PRO A 492 -3.70 13.98 58.98
N ASN A 493 -4.47 14.97 58.51
CA ASN A 493 -4.69 15.40 57.10
C ASN A 493 -3.56 16.24 56.42
N PRO A 494 -3.56 16.33 55.06
CA PRO A 494 -2.60 17.12 54.25
C PRO A 494 -3.04 18.57 53.89
N PRO A 495 -2.12 19.44 53.42
CA PRO A 495 -2.39 20.85 53.03
C PRO A 495 -2.71 21.09 51.51
N PRO A 496 -3.17 22.30 51.10
CA PRO A 496 -3.87 22.54 49.82
C PRO A 496 -3.11 23.39 48.74
N ARG A 497 -3.83 23.83 47.68
CA ARG A 497 -3.34 24.55 46.46
C ARG A 497 -3.70 26.05 46.37
N SER A 498 -3.03 26.78 45.44
CA SER A 498 -3.51 27.98 44.68
C SER A 498 -2.58 28.21 43.46
N GLU A 499 -2.94 28.60 42.22
CA GLU A 499 -4.16 29.10 41.54
C GLU A 499 -4.39 30.66 41.65
N LEU A 500 -5.04 31.31 40.64
CA LEU A 500 -5.06 32.76 40.19
C LEU A 500 -4.02 33.15 39.08
N SER A 501 -4.28 34.06 38.11
CA SER A 501 -5.51 34.72 37.61
C SER A 501 -5.35 35.39 36.19
N LEU A 502 -6.44 35.91 35.62
CA LEU A 502 -6.71 36.35 34.21
C LEU A 502 -6.92 37.89 34.06
N PRO A 503 -7.32 38.47 32.88
CA PRO A 503 -7.44 37.94 31.50
C PRO A 503 -6.36 38.54 30.56
N PRO A 504 -6.54 39.45 29.56
CA PRO A 504 -7.71 40.12 28.93
C PRO A 504 -8.03 39.59 27.50
N ASP A 505 -8.60 40.45 26.63
CA ASP A 505 -8.94 40.30 25.20
C ASP A 505 -7.77 39.84 24.28
N LEU A 506 -7.96 39.25 23.08
CA LEU A 506 -8.93 39.39 21.96
C LEU A 506 -8.77 40.70 21.13
N PRO A 507 -9.24 40.79 19.86
CA PRO A 507 -9.67 39.76 18.89
C PRO A 507 -8.56 39.55 17.80
N HIS A 508 -8.72 39.14 16.52
CA HIS A 508 -9.83 38.65 15.67
C HIS A 508 -9.33 37.56 14.67
N ARG A 509 -9.48 37.75 13.34
CA ARG A 509 -8.99 36.92 12.21
C ARG A 509 -7.66 37.48 11.67
N HIS A 510 -6.80 36.78 10.92
CA HIS A 510 -6.84 35.42 10.33
C HIS A 510 -5.79 34.46 10.96
N MET A 511 -5.94 33.15 10.76
CA MET A 511 -5.27 32.13 11.60
C MET A 511 -3.98 31.50 11.05
N TRP A 512 -3.73 31.49 9.74
CA TRP A 512 -2.73 30.58 9.13
C TRP A 512 -1.27 31.04 9.26
N GLU A 513 -0.94 32.33 9.07
CA GLU A 513 0.44 32.83 9.06
C GLU A 513 1.19 32.61 10.40
N LYS A 514 0.48 32.75 11.53
CA LYS A 514 1.09 32.65 12.87
C LYS A 514 1.58 31.26 13.24
N ARG A 515 1.10 30.18 12.59
CA ARG A 515 1.63 28.83 12.80
C ARG A 515 2.99 28.64 12.12
N ALA A 516 3.19 29.16 10.91
CA ALA A 516 4.48 29.12 10.23
C ALA A 516 5.54 29.94 10.97
N GLN A 517 5.22 31.18 11.36
CA GLN A 517 6.16 32.06 12.05
C GLN A 517 6.56 31.54 13.44
N LYS A 518 5.61 31.00 14.23
CA LYS A 518 5.91 30.45 15.56
C LYS A 518 6.71 29.14 15.51
N MET A 519 6.68 28.40 14.39
CA MET A 519 7.53 27.23 14.20
C MET A 519 8.98 27.64 13.86
N ASN A 520 9.16 28.58 12.92
CA ASN A 520 10.49 29.06 12.54
C ASN A 520 11.19 29.82 13.69
N SER A 521 10.44 30.54 14.54
CA SER A 521 11.00 31.23 15.71
C SER A 521 11.42 30.29 16.87
N LEU A 522 11.23 28.97 16.72
CA LEU A 522 11.68 27.96 17.70
C LEU A 522 12.87 27.10 17.21
N MET A 523 13.31 27.28 15.96
CA MET A 523 14.41 26.52 15.35
C MET A 523 15.69 27.35 15.11
N LEU A 524 15.65 28.67 15.28
CA LEU A 524 16.77 29.57 14.93
C LEU A 524 17.06 30.61 16.02
N ASN A 525 17.67 30.15 17.14
CA ASN A 525 18.80 30.79 17.83
C ASN A 525 19.02 30.19 19.24
N SER A 526 20.08 29.39 19.39
CA SER A 526 20.77 29.20 20.67
C SER A 526 22.24 28.94 20.37
N ASN A 527 22.94 30.03 20.01
CA ASN A 527 24.20 29.98 19.27
C ASN A 527 25.44 29.81 20.18
N GLU A 528 26.55 29.47 19.52
CA GLU A 528 27.92 29.94 19.77
C GLU A 528 28.47 29.93 21.23
N ARG A 529 29.58 29.22 21.42
CA ARG A 529 30.57 29.53 22.46
C ARG A 529 31.84 30.07 21.82
N LYS A 530 32.50 30.97 22.56
CA LYS A 530 33.63 31.81 22.12
C LYS A 530 34.90 31.01 21.81
N GLU A 531 35.74 31.62 20.98
CA GLU A 531 37.17 31.31 20.86
C GLU A 531 37.93 31.71 22.12
N ASP A 532 38.97 30.94 22.47
CA ASP A 532 40.26 31.39 23.01
C ASP A 532 41.18 30.16 23.16
N GLY A 533 42.48 30.28 22.84
CA GLY A 533 43.49 29.28 23.23
C GLY A 533 44.27 28.56 22.11
N ILE A 534 45.49 29.06 21.86
CA ILE A 534 46.56 28.48 21.03
C ILE A 534 46.92 27.04 21.43
N GLY A 535 47.17 26.13 20.47
CA GLY A 535 47.72 24.78 20.72
C GLY A 535 48.24 24.06 19.47
N THR A 536 49.43 23.44 19.55
CA THR A 536 50.20 22.91 18.39
C THR A 536 50.29 21.38 18.31
N TYR A 537 50.55 20.91 17.08
CA TYR A 537 51.31 19.69 16.70
C TYR A 537 50.70 18.26 16.70
N THR A 538 51.27 17.49 15.75
CA THR A 538 51.43 16.01 15.67
C THR A 538 50.23 15.09 15.32
N SER A 539 50.31 14.54 14.10
CA SER A 539 49.84 13.19 13.73
C SER A 539 50.73 12.11 14.41
N PRO A 540 50.24 10.87 14.64
CA PRO A 540 50.55 9.80 13.68
C PRO A 540 49.47 8.72 13.47
N TYR A 541 49.70 7.89 12.43
CA TYR A 541 49.00 6.64 12.11
C TYR A 541 48.92 5.62 13.27
N ARG A 542 47.88 4.77 13.25
CA ARG A 542 48.10 3.30 13.20
C ARG A 542 46.93 2.50 12.63
N THR A 543 47.27 1.42 11.92
CA THR A 543 46.39 0.35 11.45
C THR A 543 46.29 -0.78 12.49
N THR A 544 45.21 -1.57 12.44
CA THR A 544 45.22 -3.01 12.78
C THR A 544 44.10 -3.73 12.02
N ASP A 545 44.42 -4.92 11.52
CA ASP A 545 43.54 -5.79 10.73
C ASP A 545 42.59 -6.63 11.61
N ARG A 546 41.58 -7.25 10.98
CA ARG A 546 41.02 -8.54 11.46
C ARG A 546 40.34 -9.32 10.34
N GLU A 547 40.70 -10.60 10.23
CA GLU A 547 40.15 -11.56 9.27
C GLU A 547 38.75 -12.09 9.70
N PRO A 548 37.93 -12.55 8.75
CA PRO A 548 36.67 -13.25 9.05
C PRO A 548 36.89 -14.75 9.34
N GLN A 549 36.17 -15.31 10.31
CA GLN A 549 36.23 -16.75 10.62
C GLN A 549 34.99 -17.53 10.16
N HIS A 550 35.27 -18.59 9.40
CA HIS A 550 34.57 -19.87 9.24
C HIS A 550 33.08 -19.96 8.85
N LEU A 551 32.85 -20.84 7.86
CA LEU A 551 31.56 -21.35 7.40
C LEU A 551 30.98 -22.42 8.35
N GLY A 552 29.65 -22.50 8.42
CA GLY A 552 28.87 -23.65 8.89
C GLY A 552 28.01 -24.23 7.75
N PRO A 553 27.65 -25.53 7.78
CA PRO A 553 27.14 -26.23 6.59
C PRO A 553 25.63 -26.06 6.32
N ARG A 554 25.26 -26.29 5.05
CA ARG A 554 23.87 -26.46 4.59
C ARG A 554 23.20 -27.68 5.24
N ALA A 555 21.92 -27.55 5.60
CA ALA A 555 21.01 -28.69 5.69
C ALA A 555 20.27 -28.86 4.35
N THR A 556 20.03 -30.11 3.93
CA THR A 556 19.31 -30.47 2.69
C THR A 556 17.80 -30.58 2.91
N LEU A 557 17.04 -30.42 1.82
CA LEU A 557 15.58 -30.26 1.83
C LEU A 557 14.90 -31.49 1.20
N GLU A 558 15.06 -32.66 1.83
CA GLU A 558 14.60 -33.97 1.32
C GLU A 558 13.86 -34.82 2.37
N GLU A 559 12.90 -34.25 3.12
CA GLU A 559 12.00 -35.07 3.96
C GLU A 559 10.60 -34.46 4.18
N LEU A 560 9.84 -34.24 3.10
CA LEU A 560 8.43 -33.79 3.22
C LEU A 560 7.54 -34.16 2.01
N CYS A 561 7.61 -35.41 1.52
CA CYS A 561 6.81 -35.86 0.38
C CYS A 561 6.32 -37.32 0.49
N GLN A 562 5.79 -37.73 1.65
CA GLN A 562 5.24 -39.08 1.81
C GLN A 562 4.12 -39.22 2.87
N LYS A 563 3.02 -38.46 2.68
CA LYS A 563 1.69 -38.74 3.25
C LYS A 563 0.63 -37.84 2.62
N ASP A 564 -0.18 -38.41 1.73
CA ASP A 564 -1.64 -38.26 1.73
C ASP A 564 -2.25 -39.22 0.71
N GLY A 565 -2.75 -40.35 1.20
CA GLY A 565 -3.35 -41.40 0.37
C GLY A 565 -4.86 -41.24 0.27
N PHE A 566 -5.34 -40.58 -0.79
CA PHE A 566 -6.77 -40.55 -1.11
C PHE A 566 -7.11 -41.55 -2.22
N SER A 567 -7.79 -42.64 -1.85
CA SER A 567 -8.26 -43.66 -2.78
C SER A 567 -9.55 -43.21 -3.47
N SER A 568 -9.53 -43.04 -4.80
CA SER A 568 -10.76 -42.98 -5.61
C SER A 568 -11.11 -44.37 -6.13
N THR A 569 -12.24 -44.91 -5.68
CA THR A 569 -12.80 -46.17 -6.20
C THR A 569 -13.53 -45.93 -7.53
N ALA A 570 -13.38 -46.84 -8.48
CA ALA A 570 -14.01 -46.74 -9.80
C ALA A 570 -15.55 -46.81 -9.73
N GLY A 571 -16.22 -46.01 -10.57
CA GLY A 571 -17.65 -46.08 -10.84
C GLY A 571 -17.91 -46.09 -12.34
N GLY A 572 -18.50 -47.17 -12.86
CA GLY A 572 -18.78 -47.32 -14.29
C GLY A 572 -20.00 -46.52 -14.75
N GLY A 573 -19.92 -45.92 -15.94
CA GLY A 573 -20.95 -44.98 -16.42
C GLY A 573 -22.21 -45.62 -17.01
N ARG A 574 -23.11 -44.76 -17.49
CA ARG A 574 -23.99 -45.03 -18.64
C ARG A 574 -24.47 -43.74 -19.30
N VAL A 575 -24.70 -43.86 -20.61
CA VAL A 575 -25.43 -42.98 -21.54
C VAL A 575 -26.84 -43.61 -21.68
N PRO A 576 -27.96 -42.86 -21.74
CA PRO A 576 -28.25 -41.82 -22.74
C PRO A 576 -27.89 -40.38 -22.36
#